data_AF-T1AYM3-F1
#
_entry.id   AF-T1AYM3-F1
#
_cell.length_a   1.000
_cell.length_b   1.000
_cell.length_c   1.000
_cell.angle_alpha   90.00
_cell.angle_beta   90.00
_cell.angle_gamma   90.00
#
_symmetry.space_group_name_H-M   'P 1'
#
loop_
_entity.id
_entity.type
_entity.pdbx_description
1 polymer ?
#
loop_
_entity_poly.entity_id
_entity_poly.type
_entity_poly.pdbx_seq_one_letter_code
_entity_poly.pdbx_strand_id
1 'polypeptide(L)'
;MDFARLIARLRAILLNPRATWPEIAAEPSSIGSVYTGWVLWLAAITPLATFIGLGVFGMSAPFIGTMRFGFGALFGQMLSNYLLTLLLVFVMALIAAALAPSFGARNDRVQALKAIAYAWAPVWIVGVLHLIPLLGALT
;
A
#
# COMPACT_ATOMS: atom_id res chain seq x y z
N MET A 1 -2.36 -13.96 12.04
CA MET A 1 -2.83 -12.72 11.39
C MET A 1 -4.35 -12.74 11.37
N ASP A 2 -5.03 -11.71 11.88
CA ASP A 2 -6.50 -11.66 11.88
C ASP A 2 -7.00 -10.73 10.78
N PHE A 3 -7.43 -11.31 9.65
CA PHE A 3 -7.93 -10.56 8.50
C PHE A 3 -9.24 -9.81 8.81
N ALA A 4 -10.08 -10.34 9.68
CA ALA A 4 -11.32 -9.66 10.06
C ALA A 4 -11.01 -8.36 10.79
N ARG A 5 -10.02 -8.38 11.69
CA ARG A 5 -9.52 -7.18 12.36
C ARG A 5 -8.90 -6.17 11.38
N LEU A 6 -8.15 -6.63 10.38
CA LEU A 6 -7.53 -5.76 9.38
C LEU A 6 -8.61 -5.05 8.53
N ILE A 7 -9.60 -5.79 8.04
CA ILE A 7 -10.73 -5.25 7.28
C ILE A 7 -11.56 -4.29 8.14
N ALA A 8 -11.83 -4.62 9.40
CA ALA A 8 -12.56 -3.74 10.31
C ALA A 8 -11.83 -2.42 10.53
N ARG A 9 -10.51 -2.45 10.75
CA ARG A 9 -9.69 -1.25 10.91
C ARG A 9 -9.67 -0.42 9.62
N LEU A 10 -9.52 -1.07 8.48
CA LEU A 10 -9.50 -0.43 7.16
C LEU A 10 -10.83 0.28 6.86
N ARG A 11 -11.95 -0.37 7.15
CA ARG A 11 -13.29 0.26 7.10
C ARG A 11 -13.40 1.45 8.05
N ALA A 12 -12.89 1.33 9.27
CA ALA A 12 -12.95 2.41 10.26
C ALA A 12 -12.15 3.64 9.82
N ILE A 13 -10.95 3.45 9.27
CA ILE A 13 -10.11 4.53 8.71
C ILE A 13 -10.82 5.25 7.56
N LEU A 14 -11.47 4.51 6.66
CA LEU A 14 -12.14 5.07 5.48
C LEU A 14 -13.47 5.74 5.80
N LEU A 15 -14.30 5.13 6.65
CA LEU A 15 -15.68 5.56 6.88
C LEU A 15 -15.84 6.42 8.13
N ASN A 16 -14.99 6.24 9.14
CA ASN A 16 -15.06 6.94 10.43
C ASN A 16 -13.71 7.58 10.84
N PRO A 17 -13.01 8.31 9.96
CA PRO A 17 -11.66 8.79 10.21
C PRO A 17 -11.57 9.63 11.51
N ARG A 18 -12.53 10.53 11.75
CA ARG A 18 -12.49 11.43 12.93
C ARG A 18 -12.41 10.70 14.26
N ALA A 19 -13.05 9.53 14.38
CA ALA A 19 -13.00 8.71 15.58
C ALA A 19 -11.77 7.79 15.59
N THR A 20 -11.41 7.23 14.45
CA THR A 20 -10.37 6.20 14.35
C THR A 20 -8.94 6.75 14.41
N TRP A 21 -8.67 7.94 13.86
CA TRP A 21 -7.31 8.52 13.87
C TRP A 21 -6.78 8.79 15.29
N PRO A 22 -7.56 9.34 16.24
CA PRO A 22 -7.15 9.47 17.63
C PRO A 22 -6.86 8.14 18.33
N GLU A 23 -7.69 7.10 18.09
CA GLU A 23 -7.44 5.74 18.61
C GLU A 23 -6.10 5.22 18.13
N ILE A 24 -5.89 5.28 16.81
CA ILE A 24 -4.65 4.85 16.18
C ILE A 24 -3.49 5.62 16.80
N ALA A 25 -3.57 6.94 16.97
CA ALA A 25 -2.48 7.74 17.54
C ALA A 25 -2.12 7.29 18.98
N ALA A 26 -3.11 6.93 19.80
CA ALA A 26 -2.93 6.46 21.17
C ALA A 26 -2.38 5.03 21.27
N GLU A 27 -2.56 4.20 20.23
CA GLU A 27 -2.11 2.80 20.26
C GLU A 27 -0.57 2.67 20.33
N PRO A 28 -0.04 1.99 21.38
CA PRO A 28 1.38 1.71 21.47
C PRO A 28 1.78 0.76 20.34
N SER A 29 2.82 1.14 19.62
CA SER A 29 3.25 0.43 18.42
C SER A 29 4.74 0.63 18.20
N SER A 30 5.32 -0.25 17.40
CA SER A 30 6.68 -0.17 16.88
C SER A 30 6.67 -0.24 15.36
N ILE A 31 7.77 0.18 14.73
CA ILE A 31 7.95 0.06 13.27
C ILE A 31 7.67 -1.38 12.80
N GLY A 32 8.26 -2.37 13.48
CA GLY A 32 8.06 -3.78 13.16
C GLY A 32 6.61 -4.24 13.27
N SER A 33 5.87 -3.77 14.29
CA SER A 33 4.45 -4.13 14.45
C SER A 33 3.55 -3.55 13.36
N VAL A 34 3.82 -2.31 12.91
CA VAL A 34 3.05 -1.67 11.83
C VAL A 34 3.34 -2.35 10.50
N TYR A 35 4.60 -2.69 10.23
CA TYR A 35 4.96 -3.39 9.01
C TYR A 35 4.34 -4.78 8.94
N THR A 36 4.58 -5.61 9.95
CA THR A 36 4.14 -7.01 9.95
C THR A 36 2.63 -7.15 10.12
N GLY A 37 1.98 -6.21 10.82
CA GLY A 37 0.54 -6.19 11.09
C GLY A 37 -0.32 -5.52 10.01
N TRP A 38 0.26 -4.68 9.15
CA TRP A 38 -0.50 -3.85 8.21
C TRP A 38 0.16 -3.75 6.82
N VAL A 39 1.35 -3.13 6.77
CA VAL A 39 1.97 -2.72 5.51
C VAL A 39 2.28 -3.90 4.60
N LEU A 40 2.86 -4.99 5.13
CA LEU A 40 3.23 -6.15 4.31
C LEU A 40 2.02 -6.75 3.56
N TRP A 41 0.84 -6.72 4.16
CA TRP A 41 -0.33 -7.39 3.59
C TRP A 41 -1.06 -6.52 2.60
N LEU A 42 -1.26 -5.24 2.93
CA LEU A 42 -1.94 -4.33 2.03
C LEU A 42 -1.05 -3.93 0.85
N ALA A 43 0.23 -3.66 1.08
CA ALA A 43 1.15 -3.29 0.00
C ALA A 43 1.36 -4.43 -1.02
N ALA A 44 1.10 -5.69 -0.63
CA ALA A 44 1.18 -6.83 -1.55
C ALA A 44 0.02 -6.89 -2.55
N ILE A 45 -1.12 -6.22 -2.28
CA ILE A 45 -2.31 -6.26 -3.13
C ILE A 45 -1.98 -5.76 -4.53
N THR A 46 -1.40 -4.57 -4.66
CA THR A 46 -1.16 -3.95 -5.97
C THR A 46 -0.17 -4.78 -6.83
N PRO A 47 1.03 -5.15 -6.35
CA PRO A 47 1.96 -5.95 -7.16
C PRO A 47 1.38 -7.32 -7.56
N LEU A 48 0.65 -7.99 -6.66
CA LEU A 48 0.00 -9.27 -6.97
C LEU A 48 -1.12 -9.10 -8.00
N ALA A 49 -1.95 -8.07 -7.85
CA ALA A 49 -3.02 -7.76 -8.80
C ALA A 49 -2.45 -7.49 -10.19
N THR A 50 -1.40 -6.67 -10.30
CA THR A 50 -0.72 -6.40 -11.57
C THR A 50 -0.07 -7.65 -12.16
N PHE A 51 0.61 -8.46 -11.34
CA PHE A 51 1.23 -9.71 -11.79
C PHE A 51 0.20 -10.67 -12.40
N ILE A 52 -0.91 -10.89 -11.71
CA ILE A 52 -1.99 -11.77 -12.17
C ILE A 52 -2.67 -11.16 -13.40
N GLY A 53 -2.99 -9.87 -13.37
CA GLY A 53 -3.68 -9.18 -14.46
C GLY A 53 -2.89 -9.25 -15.76
N LEU A 54 -1.60 -8.90 -15.71
CA LEU A 54 -0.72 -8.96 -16.88
C LEU A 54 -0.36 -10.40 -17.28
N GLY A 55 -0.24 -11.32 -16.33
CA GLY A 55 0.08 -12.73 -16.61
C GLY A 55 -1.07 -13.47 -17.30
N VAL A 56 -2.31 -13.24 -16.87
CA VAL A 56 -3.50 -13.92 -17.40
C VAL A 56 -4.03 -13.22 -18.66
N PHE A 57 -4.22 -11.90 -18.61
CA PHE A 57 -4.85 -11.14 -19.69
C PHE A 57 -3.84 -10.57 -20.68
N GLY A 58 -2.58 -10.36 -20.28
CA GLY A 58 -1.62 -9.61 -21.07
C GLY A 58 -1.93 -8.11 -21.08
N MET A 59 -1.15 -7.34 -21.85
CA MET A 59 -1.41 -5.92 -22.09
C MET A 59 -1.82 -5.73 -23.54
N SER A 60 -3.04 -5.26 -23.77
CA SER A 60 -3.53 -4.91 -25.09
C SER A 60 -3.21 -3.45 -25.37
N ALA A 61 -2.33 -3.18 -26.34
CA ALA A 61 -2.03 -1.83 -26.79
C ALA A 61 -2.77 -1.56 -28.11
N PRO A 62 -3.45 -0.39 -28.25
CA PRO A 62 -4.01 0.02 -29.53
C PRO A 62 -2.94 -0.03 -30.62
N PHE A 63 -3.29 -0.53 -31.81
CA PHE A 63 -2.41 -0.66 -32.98
C PHE A 63 -1.28 -1.70 -32.93
N ILE A 64 -0.93 -2.24 -31.74
CA ILE A 64 0.19 -3.19 -31.57
C ILE A 64 -0.31 -4.62 -31.25
N GLY A 65 -1.56 -4.77 -30.81
CA GLY A 65 -2.15 -6.06 -30.43
C GLY A 65 -1.90 -6.41 -28.96
N THR A 66 -2.02 -7.69 -28.60
CA THR A 66 -1.83 -8.14 -27.21
C THR A 66 -0.39 -8.58 -26.98
N MET A 67 0.35 -7.83 -26.17
CA MET A 67 1.68 -8.20 -25.72
C MET A 67 1.57 -9.08 -24.47
N ARG A 68 2.24 -10.24 -24.53
CA ARG A 68 2.39 -11.15 -23.40
C ARG A 68 3.81 -11.03 -22.85
N PHE A 69 3.91 -10.71 -21.57
CA PHE A 69 5.18 -10.70 -20.86
C PHE A 69 5.49 -12.12 -20.37
N GLY A 70 6.77 -12.49 -20.38
CA GLY A 70 7.19 -13.77 -19.80
C GLY A 70 6.96 -13.78 -18.28
N PHE A 71 6.44 -14.88 -17.75
CA PHE A 71 6.17 -15.03 -16.31
C PHE A 71 7.39 -14.76 -15.42
N GLY A 72 8.60 -15.12 -15.87
CA GLY A 72 9.83 -14.81 -15.13
C GLY A 72 10.10 -13.31 -15.01
N ALA A 73 9.88 -12.55 -16.09
CA ALA A 73 10.04 -11.10 -16.08
C ALA A 73 8.96 -10.42 -15.21
N LEU A 74 7.70 -10.87 -15.31
CA LEU A 74 6.61 -10.38 -14.48
C LEU A 74 6.85 -10.67 -12.99
N PHE A 75 7.41 -11.83 -12.66
CA PHE A 75 7.72 -12.17 -11.27
C PHE A 75 8.83 -11.28 -10.70
N GLY A 76 9.89 -11.03 -11.46
CA GLY A 76 10.94 -10.09 -11.08
C GLY A 76 10.40 -8.67 -10.89
N GLN A 77 9.52 -8.22 -11.79
CA GLN A 77 8.85 -6.92 -11.67
C GLN A 77 7.95 -6.86 -10.42
N MET A 78 7.16 -7.90 -10.16
CA MET A 78 6.30 -7.99 -8.98
C MET A 78 7.11 -7.86 -7.69
N LEU A 79 8.18 -8.63 -7.56
CA LEU A 79 9.02 -8.64 -6.35
C LEU A 79 9.73 -7.30 -6.16
N SER A 80 10.34 -6.76 -7.21
CA SER A 80 11.03 -5.46 -7.15
C SER A 80 10.08 -4.32 -6.79
N ASN A 81 8.88 -4.27 -7.39
CA ASN A 81 7.88 -3.26 -7.08
C ASN A 81 7.36 -3.39 -5.64
N TYR A 82 7.16 -4.63 -5.16
CA TYR A 82 6.76 -4.87 -3.78
C TYR A 82 7.82 -4.37 -2.79
N LEU A 83 9.10 -4.74 -2.98
CA LEU A 83 10.19 -4.27 -2.13
C LEU A 83 10.36 -2.74 -2.17
N LEU A 84 10.23 -2.14 -3.36
CA LEU A 84 10.28 -0.70 -3.53
C LEU A 84 9.14 0.00 -2.79
N THR A 85 7.93 -0.57 -2.82
CA THR A 85 6.78 -0.05 -2.08
C THR A 85 7.04 -0.06 -0.57
N LEU A 86 7.55 -1.17 -0.03
CA LEU A 86 7.89 -1.26 1.40
C LEU A 86 8.96 -0.25 1.81
N LEU A 87 9.96 -0.05 0.97
CA LEU A 87 11.01 0.96 1.17
C LEU A 87 10.42 2.38 1.11
N LEU A 88 9.54 2.64 0.14
CA LEU A 88 8.94 3.97 -0.03
C LEU A 88 8.07 4.35 1.16
N VAL A 89 7.30 3.41 1.74
CA VAL A 89 6.57 3.64 3.00
C VAL A 89 7.53 4.16 4.09
N PHE A 90 8.69 3.52 4.24
CA PHE A 90 9.67 3.86 5.26
C PHE A 90 10.27 5.24 5.01
N VAL A 91 10.70 5.49 3.77
CA VAL A 91 11.29 6.77 3.37
C VAL A 91 10.29 7.92 3.56
N MET A 92 9.03 7.72 3.16
CA MET A 92 7.98 8.71 3.36
C MET A 92 7.71 8.98 4.85
N ALA A 93 7.75 7.94 5.69
CA ALA A 93 7.63 8.11 7.14
C ALA A 93 8.81 8.91 7.73
N LEU A 94 10.04 8.70 7.24
CA LEU A 94 11.20 9.49 7.65
C LEU A 94 11.07 10.96 7.25
N ILE A 95 10.63 11.22 6.02
CA ILE A 95 10.37 12.58 5.53
C ILE A 95 9.30 13.25 6.38
N ALA A 96 8.19 12.55 6.65
CA ALA A 96 7.11 13.06 7.49
C ALA A 96 7.57 13.35 8.92
N ALA A 97 8.38 12.47 9.53
CA ALA A 97 8.93 12.69 10.87
C ALA A 97 9.88 13.90 10.91
N ALA A 98 10.71 14.07 9.87
CA ALA A 98 11.63 15.20 9.76
C ALA A 98 10.90 16.54 9.56
N LEU A 99 9.79 16.54 8.83
CA LEU A 99 8.96 17.72 8.59
C LEU A 99 7.97 18.00 9.73
N ALA A 100 7.71 17.05 10.63
CA ALA A 100 6.75 17.20 11.72
C ALA A 100 6.96 18.47 12.57
N PRO A 101 8.20 18.86 12.97
CA PRO A 101 8.44 20.09 13.73
C PRO A 101 7.99 21.36 13.00
N SER A 102 8.07 21.40 11.66
CA SER A 102 7.61 22.52 10.84
C SER A 102 6.09 22.73 10.89
N PHE A 103 5.34 21.71 11.33
CA PHE A 103 3.88 21.75 11.50
C PHE A 103 3.45 21.79 12.98
N GLY A 104 4.38 22.00 13.91
CA GLY A 104 4.10 22.01 15.36
C GLY A 104 3.89 20.61 15.96
N ALA A 105 4.22 19.55 15.22
CA ALA A 105 4.20 18.17 15.70
C ALA A 105 5.59 17.71 16.19
N ARG A 106 5.65 16.64 16.97
CA ARG A 106 6.91 16.06 17.44
C ARG A 106 7.55 15.22 16.34
N ASN A 107 8.88 15.25 16.27
CA ASN A 107 9.65 14.32 15.43
C ASN A 107 9.60 12.91 16.04
N ASP A 108 8.52 12.19 15.73
CA ASP A 108 8.27 10.81 16.15
C ASP A 108 8.11 9.92 14.92
N ARG A 109 9.10 9.05 14.69
CA ARG A 109 9.16 8.16 13.53
C ARG A 109 8.05 7.10 13.55
N VAL A 110 7.61 6.65 14.72
CA VAL A 110 6.56 5.64 14.83
C VAL A 110 5.22 6.27 14.49
N GLN A 111 4.94 7.47 15.01
CA GLN A 111 3.70 8.20 14.68
C GLN A 111 3.65 8.61 13.21
N ALA A 112 4.77 9.07 12.66
CA ALA A 112 4.87 9.38 11.23
C ALA A 112 4.63 8.14 10.36
N LEU A 113 5.20 6.99 10.73
CA LEU A 113 4.96 5.73 10.02
C LEU A 113 3.49 5.31 10.07
N LYS A 114 2.84 5.41 11.22
CA LYS A 114 1.39 5.12 11.34
C LYS A 114 0.60 6.03 10.41
N ALA A 115 0.90 7.34 10.43
CA ALA A 115 0.23 8.30 9.56
C ALA A 115 0.33 7.90 8.08
N ILE A 116 1.55 7.64 7.59
CA ILE A 116 1.77 7.24 6.19
C ILE A 116 1.13 5.88 5.89
N ALA A 117 1.38 4.86 6.71
CA ALA A 117 0.92 3.49 6.47
C ALA A 117 -0.62 3.38 6.45
N TYR A 118 -1.32 4.08 7.35
CA TYR A 118 -2.78 4.07 7.39
C TYR A 118 -3.38 4.98 6.31
N ALA A 119 -2.73 6.09 5.96
CA ALA A 119 -3.19 6.97 4.88
C ALA A 119 -3.09 6.33 3.48
N TRP A 120 -2.18 5.38 3.27
CA TRP A 120 -2.05 4.64 2.01
C TRP A 120 -2.97 3.43 1.87
N ALA A 121 -3.72 3.07 2.92
CA ALA A 121 -4.70 1.98 2.83
C ALA A 121 -5.69 2.09 1.65
N PRO A 122 -6.27 3.27 1.32
CA PRO A 122 -7.16 3.39 0.16
C PRO A 122 -6.47 3.02 -1.16
N VAL A 123 -5.23 3.47 -1.34
CA VAL A 123 -4.43 3.24 -2.56
C VAL A 123 -4.20 1.75 -2.78
N TRP A 124 -3.83 1.02 -1.73
CA TRP A 124 -3.59 -0.42 -1.80
C TRP A 124 -4.86 -1.22 -2.10
N ILE A 125 -6.03 -0.79 -1.59
CA ILE A 125 -7.31 -1.45 -1.91
C ILE A 125 -7.70 -1.22 -3.37
N VAL A 126 -7.60 0.03 -3.83
CA VAL A 126 -7.86 0.38 -5.24
C VAL A 126 -6.92 -0.40 -6.17
N GLY A 127 -5.74 -0.78 -5.67
CA GLY A 127 -4.80 -1.70 -6.30
C GLY A 127 -5.42 -2.99 -6.86
N VAL A 128 -6.53 -3.51 -6.29
CA VAL A 128 -7.24 -4.68 -6.81
C VAL A 128 -7.69 -4.51 -8.26
N LEU A 129 -7.99 -3.27 -8.70
CA LEU A 129 -8.41 -2.99 -10.07
C LEU A 129 -7.33 -3.33 -11.12
N HIS A 130 -6.07 -3.44 -10.72
CA HIS A 130 -4.98 -3.88 -11.59
C HIS A 130 -5.10 -5.33 -12.06
N LEU A 131 -5.99 -6.14 -11.47
CA LEU A 131 -6.33 -7.48 -11.97
C LEU A 131 -6.89 -7.43 -13.39
N ILE A 132 -7.56 -6.33 -13.75
CA ILE A 132 -8.11 -6.12 -15.08
C ILE A 132 -7.30 -4.99 -15.71
N PRO A 133 -6.41 -5.26 -16.68
CA PRO A 133 -5.48 -4.25 -17.20
C PRO A 133 -6.15 -2.94 -17.65
N LEU A 134 -7.36 -3.04 -18.22
CA LEU A 134 -8.12 -1.86 -18.63
C LEU A 134 -8.58 -0.99 -17.44
N LEU A 135 -8.93 -1.60 -16.32
CA LEU A 135 -9.34 -0.89 -15.10
C LEU A 135 -8.13 -0.38 -14.31
N GLY A 136 -7.03 -1.12 -14.31
CA GLY A 136 -5.76 -0.69 -13.72
C GLY A 136 -5.20 0.58 -14.37
N ALA A 137 -5.53 0.87 -15.63
CA ALA A 137 -5.14 2.12 -16.28
C ALA A 137 -5.83 3.38 -15.68
N LEU A 138 -6.86 3.21 -14.85
CA LEU A 138 -7.63 4.31 -14.24
C LEU A 138 -7.19 4.63 -12.80
N THR A 139 -6.18 3.94 -12.28
CA THR A 139 -5.74 3.98 -10.87
C THR A 139 -4.30 4.41 -10.74
#